data_AF-A0A396H0L4-F1
#
_entry.id   AF-A0A396H0L4-F1
#
_cell.length_a   1.000
_cell.length_b   1.000
_cell.length_c   1.000
_cell.angle_alpha   90.00
_cell.angle_beta   90.00
_cell.angle_gamma   90.00
#
_symmetry.space_group_name_H-M   'P 1'
#
loop_
_entity.id
_entity.type
_entity.pdbx_description
1 polymer ?
#
loop_
_entity_poly.entity_id
_entity_poly.type
_entity_poly.pdbx_seq_one_letter_code
_entity_poly.pdbx_strand_id
1 'polypeptide(L)'
;MLHEKGPFVALHLRYEMDMLAFSGFTHGCSKKEAEELKRLRYFYVCAFPWWREKEIISEERRSQGLCPLTPEEAALVLLALGFGRETLIYIAAGEIYGGKRRLAQLRAAFPQIVKKEMLLTRDDKNSTSRF
;
A
#
# COMPACT_ATOMS: atom_id res chain seq x y z
N MET A 1 0.32 9.12 -22.95
CA MET A 1 0.65 9.10 -21.49
C MET A 1 -0.60 9.33 -20.63
N LEU A 2 -0.58 9.05 -19.31
CA LEU A 2 -1.77 9.14 -18.41
C LEU A 2 -2.55 10.46 -18.54
N HIS A 3 -1.85 11.58 -18.68
CA HIS A 3 -2.44 12.92 -18.80
C HIS A 3 -3.28 13.12 -20.07
N GLU A 4 -3.04 12.34 -21.12
CA GLU A 4 -3.83 12.38 -22.37
C GLU A 4 -5.21 11.73 -22.21
N LYS A 5 -5.40 10.90 -21.18
CA LYS A 5 -6.67 10.22 -20.90
C LYS A 5 -7.65 11.06 -20.07
N GLY A 6 -7.27 12.29 -19.71
CA GLY A 6 -8.06 13.22 -18.91
C GLY A 6 -7.58 13.35 -17.45
N PRO A 7 -8.37 14.02 -16.61
CA PRO A 7 -8.07 14.19 -15.18
C PRO A 7 -7.95 12.83 -14.48
N PHE A 8 -6.97 12.73 -13.57
CA PHE A 8 -6.72 11.51 -12.80
C PHE A 8 -6.30 11.83 -11.37
N VAL A 9 -6.48 10.86 -10.47
CA VAL A 9 -6.00 10.91 -9.09
C VAL A 9 -4.76 10.04 -8.96
N ALA A 10 -3.65 10.62 -8.51
CA ALA A 10 -2.47 9.87 -8.13
C ALA A 10 -2.58 9.46 -6.66
N LEU A 11 -2.71 8.16 -6.41
CA LEU A 11 -2.83 7.59 -5.07
C LEU A 11 -1.53 6.86 -4.70
N HIS A 12 -0.79 7.42 -3.73
CA HIS A 12 0.40 6.79 -3.18
C HIS A 12 0.02 5.89 -1.99
N LEU A 13 0.19 4.58 -2.15
CA LEU A 13 -0.14 3.59 -1.11
C LEU A 13 1.13 2.98 -0.52
N ARG A 14 1.51 3.41 0.68
CA ARG A 14 2.60 2.80 1.47
C ARG A 14 2.12 1.57 2.25
N TYR A 15 1.52 0.62 1.54
CA TYR A 15 1.00 -0.63 2.11
C TYR A 15 1.86 -1.84 1.70
N GLU A 16 3.17 -1.68 1.76
CA GLU A 16 4.19 -2.69 1.42
C GLU A 16 4.58 -3.49 2.67
N MET A 17 5.05 -4.73 2.49
CA MET A 17 5.31 -5.66 3.60
C MET A 17 6.33 -5.12 4.62
N ASP A 18 7.41 -4.53 4.13
CA ASP A 18 8.46 -3.90 4.93
C ASP A 18 7.88 -2.74 5.75
N MET A 19 7.11 -1.85 5.11
CA MET A 19 6.48 -0.70 5.76
C MET A 19 5.47 -1.10 6.84
N LEU A 20 4.71 -2.16 6.61
CA LEU A 20 3.79 -2.71 7.61
C LEU A 20 4.54 -3.34 8.79
N ALA A 21 5.63 -4.07 8.52
CA ALA A 21 6.48 -4.60 9.57
C ALA A 21 7.10 -3.47 10.41
N PHE A 22 7.58 -2.40 9.77
CA PHE A 22 8.18 -1.25 10.45
C PHE A 22 7.19 -0.42 11.26
N SER A 23 6.02 -0.13 10.71
CA SER A 23 4.98 0.64 11.42
C SER A 23 4.30 -0.18 12.53
N GLY A 24 4.52 -1.50 12.58
CA GLY A 24 3.90 -2.39 13.55
C GLY A 24 2.39 -2.52 13.37
N PHE A 25 1.88 -2.17 12.20
CA PHE A 25 0.45 -2.17 11.91
C PHE A 25 -0.07 -3.59 11.70
N THR A 26 -1.08 -3.96 12.49
CA THR A 26 -1.70 -5.31 12.41
C THR A 26 -3.22 -5.27 12.25
N HIS A 27 -3.81 -4.08 12.14
CA HIS A 27 -5.25 -3.95 11.95
C HIS A 27 -5.64 -4.43 10.55
N GLY A 28 -6.69 -5.24 10.44
CA GLY A 28 -7.08 -5.89 9.19
C GLY A 28 -6.14 -7.02 8.73
N CYS A 29 -5.11 -7.37 9.51
CA CYS A 29 -4.29 -8.56 9.29
C CYS A 29 -4.89 -9.76 10.04
N SER A 30 -4.77 -10.94 9.46
CA SER A 30 -5.01 -12.18 10.21
C SER A 30 -3.92 -12.39 11.27
N LYS A 31 -4.19 -13.24 12.28
CA LYS A 31 -3.18 -13.59 13.30
C LYS A 31 -1.87 -14.09 12.69
N LYS A 32 -1.95 -14.83 11.57
CA LYS A 32 -0.79 -15.35 10.85
C LYS A 32 0.02 -14.23 10.18
N GLU A 33 -0.66 -13.32 9.49
CA GLU A 33 -0.03 -12.15 8.84
C GLU A 33 0.61 -11.22 9.89
N ALA A 34 -0.07 -10.99 11.01
CA ALA A 34 0.47 -10.18 12.11
C ALA A 34 1.74 -10.79 12.71
N GLU A 35 1.77 -12.11 12.90
CA GLU A 35 2.95 -12.83 13.39
C GLU A 35 4.11 -12.82 12.38
N GLU A 36 3.82 -12.94 11.08
CA GLU A 36 4.81 -12.81 10.02
C GLU A 36 5.46 -11.41 10.01
N LEU A 37 4.65 -10.35 10.03
CA LEU A 37 5.12 -8.96 10.10
C LEU A 37 5.93 -8.71 11.38
N LYS A 38 5.49 -9.28 12.51
CA LYS A 38 6.23 -9.23 13.78
C LYS A 38 7.61 -9.88 13.62
N ARG A 39 7.70 -11.09 13.07
CA ARG A 39 8.98 -11.78 12.84
C ARG A 39 9.91 -11.01 11.93
N LEU A 40 9.39 -10.44 10.84
CA LEU A 40 10.15 -9.57 9.94
C LEU A 40 10.69 -8.35 10.70
N ARG A 41 9.86 -7.68 11.51
CA ARG A 41 10.32 -6.56 12.36
C ARG A 41 11.46 -6.97 13.28
N TYR A 42 11.33 -8.09 13.99
CA TYR A 42 12.40 -8.59 14.86
C TYR A 42 13.68 -8.88 14.06
N PHE A 43 13.56 -9.50 12.88
CA PHE A 43 14.71 -9.76 12.02
C PHE A 43 15.42 -8.45 11.63
N TYR A 44 14.68 -7.44 11.15
CA TYR A 44 15.27 -6.15 10.77
C TYR A 44 15.91 -5.41 11.95
N VAL A 45 15.25 -5.40 13.11
CA VAL A 45 15.79 -4.74 14.30
C VAL A 45 17.05 -5.46 14.82
N CYS A 46 17.11 -6.78 14.71
CA CYS A 46 18.32 -7.53 15.08
C CYS A 46 19.46 -7.35 14.06
N ALA A 47 19.14 -7.22 12.76
CA ALA A 47 20.12 -7.02 11.70
C ALA A 47 20.68 -5.58 11.65
N PHE A 48 19.88 -4.59 12.05
CA PHE A 48 20.21 -3.17 11.96
C PHE A 48 20.07 -2.48 13.32
N PRO A 49 21.16 -2.36 14.11
CA PRO A 49 21.12 -1.89 15.50
C PRO A 49 20.63 -0.46 15.70
N TRP A 50 20.62 0.37 14.66
CA TRP A 50 20.09 1.74 14.72
C TRP A 50 18.56 1.80 14.71
N TRP A 51 17.88 0.68 14.45
CA TRP A 51 16.43 0.55 14.56
C TRP A 51 16.08 0.17 15.99
N ARG A 52 15.46 1.09 16.73
CA ARG A 52 15.36 0.96 18.20
C ARG A 52 14.09 0.29 18.70
N GLU A 53 12.99 0.33 17.95
CA GLU A 53 11.68 -0.11 18.46
C GLU A 53 11.31 -1.54 18.03
N LYS A 54 11.32 -2.45 19.00
CA LYS A 54 10.93 -3.86 18.83
C LYS A 54 9.45 -4.11 19.13
N GLU A 55 8.90 -3.35 20.06
CA GLU A 55 7.53 -3.45 20.52
C GLU A 55 6.79 -2.18 20.13
N ILE A 56 5.81 -2.34 19.25
CA ILE A 56 4.99 -1.25 18.74
C ILE A 56 3.54 -1.62 19.01
N ILE A 57 2.84 -0.76 19.73
CA ILE A 57 1.41 -0.88 19.98
C ILE A 57 0.68 -0.28 18.77
N SER A 58 0.11 -1.16 17.95
CA SER A 58 -0.53 -0.78 16.68
C SER A 58 -1.64 0.26 16.87
N GLU A 59 -2.41 0.17 17.95
CA GLU A 59 -3.53 1.08 18.23
C GLU A 59 -3.05 2.49 18.57
N GLU A 60 -2.00 2.61 19.38
CA GLU A 60 -1.42 3.88 19.76
C GLU A 60 -0.80 4.59 18.54
N ARG A 61 -0.02 3.88 17.72
CA ARG A 61 0.52 4.43 16.46
C ARG A 61 -0.58 4.90 15.51
N ARG A 62 -1.69 4.16 15.43
CA ARG A 62 -2.84 4.53 14.61
C ARG A 62 -3.53 5.78 15.13
N SER A 63 -3.70 5.90 16.44
CA SER A 63 -4.27 7.13 17.06
C SER A 63 -3.42 8.37 16.78
N GLN A 64 -2.10 8.19 16.63
CA GLN A 64 -1.15 9.25 16.27
C GLN A 64 -1.07 9.51 14.75
N GLY A 65 -1.83 8.78 13.92
CA GLY A 65 -1.79 8.92 12.47
C GLY A 65 -0.51 8.39 11.81
N LEU A 66 0.26 7.56 12.51
CA LEU A 66 1.53 7.00 12.01
C LEU A 66 1.34 5.67 11.26
N CYS A 67 0.09 5.23 11.11
CA CYS A 67 -0.27 4.03 10.40
C CYS A 67 -0.66 4.37 8.95
N PRO A 68 -0.17 3.62 7.95
CA PRO A 68 -0.63 3.78 6.57
C PRO A 68 -2.10 3.37 6.45
N LEU A 69 -2.88 4.13 5.68
CA LEU A 69 -4.25 3.76 5.36
C LEU A 69 -4.29 2.41 4.63
N THR A 70 -5.27 1.58 4.98
CA THR A 70 -5.53 0.38 4.18
C THR A 70 -6.09 0.78 2.81
N PRO A 71 -5.94 -0.06 1.77
CA PRO A 71 -6.54 0.24 0.46
C PRO A 71 -8.07 0.43 0.53
N GLU A 72 -8.74 -0.25 1.46
CA GLU A 72 -10.16 -0.09 1.78
C GLU A 72 -10.46 1.31 2.35
N GLU A 73 -9.68 1.76 3.33
CA GLU A 73 -9.83 3.10 3.93
C GLU A 73 -9.55 4.21 2.91
N ALA A 74 -8.52 4.03 2.08
CA ALA A 74 -8.23 4.96 0.99
C ALA A 74 -9.40 5.07 0.00
N ALA A 75 -10.07 3.95 -0.30
CA ALA A 75 -11.27 3.97 -1.15
C ALA A 75 -12.41 4.77 -0.50
N LEU A 76 -12.66 4.57 0.80
CA LEU A 76 -13.70 5.31 1.53
C LEU A 76 -13.41 6.80 1.59
N VAL A 77 -12.15 7.20 1.83
CA VAL A 77 -11.75 8.61 1.82
C VAL A 77 -12.00 9.24 0.45
N LEU A 78 -11.61 8.56 -0.64
CA LEU A 78 -11.84 9.08 -1.99
C LEU A 78 -13.33 9.23 -2.31
N LEU A 79 -14.16 8.25 -1.92
CA LEU A 79 -15.62 8.36 -2.07
C LEU A 79 -16.20 9.53 -1.26
N ALA A 80 -15.74 9.72 -0.02
CA ALA A 80 -16.17 10.83 0.84
C ALA A 80 -15.76 12.21 0.30
N LEU A 81 -14.65 12.28 -0.44
CA LEU A 81 -14.20 13.49 -1.14
C LEU A 81 -14.98 13.77 -2.43
N GLY A 82 -15.92 12.88 -2.82
CA GLY A 82 -16.78 13.06 -3.99
C GLY A 82 -16.25 12.45 -5.29
N PHE A 83 -15.19 11.63 -5.23
CA PHE A 83 -14.71 10.91 -6.41
C PHE A 83 -15.67 9.76 -6.77
N GLY A 84 -16.14 9.75 -8.02
CA GLY A 84 -17.03 8.71 -8.56
C GLY A 84 -16.29 7.54 -9.18
N ARG A 85 -17.05 6.53 -9.61
CA ARG A 85 -16.56 5.29 -10.25
C ARG A 85 -15.80 5.54 -11.55
N GLU A 86 -16.09 6.63 -12.22
CA GLU A 86 -15.47 7.10 -13.45
C GLU A 86 -14.07 7.70 -13.24
N THR A 87 -13.66 7.92 -11.99
CA THR A 87 -12.34 8.49 -11.68
C THR A 87 -11.22 7.54 -12.11
N LEU A 88 -10.31 8.05 -12.94
CA LEU A 88 -9.07 7.38 -13.27
C LEU A 88 -8.10 7.48 -12.08
N ILE A 89 -7.76 6.34 -11.48
CA ILE A 89 -6.81 6.27 -10.36
C ILE A 89 -5.49 5.68 -10.83
N TYR A 90 -4.41 6.42 -10.64
CA TYR A 90 -3.06 5.91 -10.78
C TYR A 90 -2.52 5.52 -9.40
N ILE A 91 -2.21 4.23 -9.21
CA ILE A 91 -1.59 3.75 -7.97
C ILE A 91 -0.07 3.84 -8.11
N ALA A 92 0.53 4.74 -7.32
CA ALA A 92 1.97 4.84 -7.13
C ALA A 92 2.35 4.04 -5.88
N ALA A 93 2.65 2.76 -6.04
CA ALA A 93 3.08 1.90 -4.93
C ALA A 93 3.89 0.72 -5.49
N GLY A 94 4.75 0.14 -4.65
CA GLY A 94 5.32 -1.18 -4.90
C GLY A 94 4.30 -2.30 -4.71
N GLU A 95 4.79 -3.48 -4.32
CA GLU A 95 3.94 -4.62 -4.07
C GLU A 95 3.10 -4.42 -2.80
N ILE A 96 1.78 -4.23 -3.00
CA ILE A 96 0.82 -4.11 -1.91
C ILE A 96 0.72 -5.46 -1.18
N TYR A 97 0.96 -5.45 0.13
CA TYR A 97 0.86 -6.65 0.96
C TYR A 97 -0.55 -7.25 0.90
N GLY A 98 -0.67 -8.56 0.70
CA GLY A 98 -1.96 -9.22 0.46
C GLY A 98 -2.54 -9.00 -0.95
N GLY A 99 -1.83 -8.27 -1.82
CA GLY A 99 -2.01 -8.24 -3.27
C GLY A 99 -3.43 -7.90 -3.73
N LYS A 100 -3.96 -8.73 -4.64
CA LYS A 100 -5.29 -8.51 -5.25
C LYS A 100 -6.42 -8.53 -4.22
N ARG A 101 -6.28 -9.27 -3.12
CA ARG A 101 -7.30 -9.39 -2.06
C ARG A 101 -7.56 -8.05 -1.38
N ARG A 102 -6.50 -7.37 -0.94
CA ARG A 102 -6.63 -6.05 -0.27
C ARG A 102 -7.00 -4.93 -1.25
N LEU A 103 -6.57 -5.04 -2.51
CA LEU A 103 -6.98 -4.09 -3.55
C LEU A 103 -8.41 -4.32 -4.06
N ALA A 104 -9.12 -5.36 -3.61
CA ALA A 104 -10.42 -5.73 -4.16
C ALA A 104 -11.47 -4.63 -3.97
N GLN A 105 -11.56 -4.05 -2.76
CA GLN A 105 -12.53 -2.99 -2.48
C GLN A 105 -12.21 -1.71 -3.25
N LEU A 106 -10.94 -1.31 -3.29
CA LEU A 106 -10.49 -0.15 -4.08
C LEU A 106 -10.84 -0.31 -5.57
N ARG A 107 -10.66 -1.52 -6.13
CA ARG A 107 -11.06 -1.83 -7.51
C ARG A 107 -12.57 -1.87 -7.74
N ALA A 108 -13.34 -2.31 -6.74
CA ALA A 108 -14.79 -2.33 -6.83
C ALA A 108 -15.39 -0.91 -6.81
N ALA A 109 -14.77 -0.01 -6.04
CA ALA A 109 -15.11 1.41 -5.98
C ALA A 109 -14.62 2.16 -7.23
N PHE A 110 -13.41 1.86 -7.71
CA PHE A 110 -12.78 2.55 -8.84
C PHE A 110 -12.27 1.53 -9.88
N PRO A 111 -13.08 1.19 -10.89
CA PRO A 111 -12.69 0.22 -11.92
C PRO A 111 -11.54 0.72 -12.82
N GLN A 112 -11.38 2.03 -12.98
CA GLN A 112 -10.33 2.63 -13.81
C GLN A 112 -9.02 2.82 -13.02
N ILE A 113 -8.45 1.72 -12.54
CA ILE A 113 -7.16 1.73 -11.84
C ILE A 113 -6.02 1.38 -12.79
N VAL A 114 -4.96 2.19 -12.76
CA VAL A 114 -3.73 1.99 -13.54
C VAL A 114 -2.53 1.92 -12.59
N LYS A 115 -1.58 1.05 -12.90
CA LYS A 115 -0.29 0.93 -12.19
C LYS A 115 0.87 1.20 -13.11
N LYS A 116 2.07 1.41 -12.55
CA LYS A 116 3.31 1.60 -13.31
C LYS A 116 3.48 0.52 -14.38
N GLU A 117 3.32 -0.76 -14.03
CA GLU A 117 3.50 -1.90 -14.94
C GLU A 117 2.54 -1.90 -16.15
N MET A 118 1.40 -1.23 -16.03
CA MET A 118 0.40 -1.11 -17.10
C MET A 118 0.71 0.01 -18.10
N LEU A 119 1.64 0.90 -17.74
CA LEU A 119 2.06 2.05 -18.56
C LEU A 119 3.38 1.81 -19.28
N LEU A 120 4.20 0.89 -18.75
CA LEU A 120 5.47 0.52 -19.35
C LEU A 120 5.26 -0.22 -20.67
N THR A 121 6.02 0.17 -21.68
CA THR A 121 6.09 -0.56 -22.95
C THR A 121 6.81 -1.91 -22.73
N ARG A 122 6.76 -2.81 -23.72
CA ARG A 122 7.44 -4.11 -23.63
C ARG A 122 8.95 -3.97 -23.36
N ASP A 123 9.59 -2.94 -23.91
CA ASP A 123 11.03 -2.70 -23.74
C ASP A 123 11.36 -2.18 -22.35
N ASP A 124 10.51 -1.34 -21.77
CA ASP A 124 10.70 -0.80 -20.43
C ASP A 124 10.57 -1.87 -19.33
N LYS A 125 9.72 -2.90 -19.55
CA LYS A 125 9.50 -4.00 -18.59
C LYS A 125 10.75 -4.84 -18.35
N ASN A 126 11.61 -5.00 -19.36
CA ASN A 126 12.86 -5.74 -19.21
C ASN A 126 13.87 -5.00 -18.33
N SER A 127 13.81 -3.66 -18.27
CA SER A 127 14.71 -2.86 -17.44
C SER A 127 14.38 -2.89 -15.94
N THR A 128 13.13 -3.17 -15.58
CA THR A 128 12.65 -3.15 -14.19
C THR A 128 12.83 -4.46 -13.44
N SER A 129 13.23 -5.54 -14.13
CA SER A 129 13.56 -6.85 -13.53
C SER A 129 14.95 -6.91 -12.88
N ARG A 130 15.70 -5.80 -12.89
CA ARG A 130 17.08 -5.68 -12.40
C ARG A 130 17.23 -5.00 -11.03
N PHE A 131 16.13 -4.65 -10.37
CA PHE A 131 16.14 -4.07 -9.02
C PHE A 131 15.21 -4.85 -8.10
#